data_AF-A0A7V3SLD9-F1
#
_entry.id   AF-A0A7V3SLD9-F1
#
_cell.length_a   1.000
_cell.length_b   1.000
_cell.length_c   1.000
_cell.angle_alpha   90.00
_cell.angle_beta   90.00
_cell.angle_gamma   90.00
#
_symmetry.space_group_name_H-M   'P 1'
#
loop_
_entity.id
_entity.type
_entity.pdbx_description
1 polymer ?
#
loop_
_entity_poly.entity_id
_entity_poly.type
_entity_poly.pdbx_seq_one_letter_code
_entity_poly.pdbx_strand_id
1 'polypeptide(L)' 'MGKTINELTVDELREIIRDVVSQTLHELLADPDAGLELQESLRESLRRSIAEVRAGAQTTPAEAVAAQLGLEW' A
#
# COMPACT_ATOMS: atom_id res chain seq x y z
N MET A 1 25.11 24.13 13.61
CA MET A 1 25.92 24.29 12.38
C MET A 1 25.79 22.98 11.62
N GLY A 2 25.23 22.97 10.41
CA GLY A 2 25.11 21.76 9.59
C GLY A 2 26.37 21.55 8.73
N LYS A 3 26.57 20.32 8.26
CA LYS A 3 27.67 19.96 7.36
C LYS A 3 27.41 20.55 5.97
N THR A 4 28.40 21.18 5.34
CA THR A 4 28.27 21.75 3.99
C THR A 4 28.62 20.72 2.92
N ILE A 5 28.14 20.90 1.69
CA ILE A 5 28.32 19.90 0.62
C ILE A 5 29.81 19.63 0.32
N ASN A 6 30.66 20.65 0.40
CA ASN A 6 32.10 20.53 0.21
C ASN A 6 32.83 19.79 1.36
N GLU A 7 32.16 19.54 2.49
CA GLU A 7 32.68 18.75 3.62
C GLU A 7 32.29 17.27 3.52
N LEU A 8 31.50 16.89 2.51
CA LEU A 8 31.07 15.52 2.29
C LEU A 8 32.10 14.74 1.48
N THR A 9 32.32 13.50 1.88
CA THR A 9 32.95 12.51 0.99
C THR A 9 31.96 12.12 -0.12
N VAL A 10 32.49 11.51 -1.20
CA VAL A 10 31.66 11.02 -2.31
C VAL A 10 30.64 9.98 -1.84
N ASP A 11 31.01 9.12 -0.89
CA ASP A 11 30.12 8.07 -0.39
C ASP A 11 29.03 8.65 0.51
N GLU A 12 29.34 9.63 1.35
CA GLU A 12 28.32 10.36 2.12
C GLU A 12 27.32 11.08 1.20
N LEU A 13 27.81 11.70 0.10
CA LEU A 13 26.93 12.33 -0.88
C LEU A 13 26.04 11.31 -1.61
N ARG A 14 26.57 10.14 -1.95
CA ARG A 14 25.78 9.07 -2.60
C ARG A 14 24.66 8.57 -1.70
N GLU A 15 24.92 8.41 -0.41
CA GLU A 15 23.89 7.96 0.54
C GLU A 15 22.80 9.02 0.70
N ILE A 16 23.14 10.30 0.80
CA ILE A 16 22.14 11.38 0.82
C ILE A 16 21.27 11.35 -0.44
N ILE A 17 21.87 11.18 -1.63
CA ILE A 17 21.13 11.08 -2.88
C ILE A 17 20.22 9.84 -2.89
N ARG A 18 20.74 8.69 -2.44
CA ARG A 18 19.96 7.44 -2.34
C ARG A 18 18.74 7.63 -1.45
N ASP A 19 18.90 8.26 -0.30
CA ASP A 19 17.81 8.52 0.64
C ASP A 19 16.73 9.40 0.02
N VAL A 20 17.13 10.52 -0.61
CA VAL A 20 16.20 11.43 -1.29
C VAL A 20 15.44 10.75 -2.42
N VAL A 21 16.13 9.94 -3.23
CA VAL A 21 15.49 9.17 -4.30
C VAL A 21 14.53 8.13 -3.73
N SER A 22 14.92 7.42 -2.68
CA SER A 22 14.08 6.42 -2.04
C SER A 22 12.82 7.04 -1.44
N GLN A 23 12.96 8.20 -0.78
CA GLN A 23 11.82 8.98 -0.28
C GLN A 23 10.89 9.40 -1.42
N THR A 24 11.46 9.95 -2.50
CA THR A 24 10.67 10.41 -3.66
C THR A 24 9.91 9.26 -4.32
N LEU A 25 10.56 8.10 -4.46
CA LEU A 25 9.92 6.90 -5.00
C LEU A 25 8.83 6.39 -4.07
N HIS A 26 9.05 6.43 -2.75
CA HIS A 26 8.03 6.05 -1.78
C HIS A 26 6.81 6.95 -1.84
N GLU A 27 7.01 8.26 -1.96
CA GLU A 27 5.92 9.24 -2.13
C GLU A 27 5.18 9.04 -3.46
N LEU A 28 5.90 8.75 -4.55
CA LEU A 28 5.30 8.53 -5.87
C LEU A 28 4.52 7.22 -5.97
N LEU A 29 5.03 6.17 -5.32
CA LEU A 29 4.47 4.81 -5.35
C LEU A 29 3.61 4.51 -4.11
N ALA A 30 3.29 5.53 -3.31
CA ALA A 30 2.38 5.39 -2.20
C ALA A 30 0.99 4.92 -2.69
N ASP A 31 0.26 4.27 -1.79
CA ASP A 31 -1.12 3.85 -2.07
C ASP A 31 -1.96 5.08 -2.47
N PRO A 32 -2.49 5.14 -3.71
CA PRO A 32 -3.25 6.28 -4.19
C PRO A 32 -4.55 6.51 -3.41
N ASP A 33 -5.06 5.48 -2.73
CA ASP A 33 -6.29 5.55 -1.96
C ASP A 33 -6.04 5.85 -0.46
N ALA A 34 -4.78 6.03 -0.06
CA ALA A 34 -4.41 6.29 1.33
C ALA A 34 -5.10 7.57 1.86
N GLY A 35 -5.86 7.42 2.94
CA GLY A 35 -6.57 8.52 3.60
C GLY A 35 -7.90 8.92 2.93
N LEU A 36 -8.33 8.23 1.87
CA LEU A 36 -9.65 8.44 1.28
C LEU A 36 -10.76 7.80 2.11
N GLU A 37 -11.95 8.41 2.09
CA GLU A 37 -13.16 7.81 2.66
C GLU A 37 -13.80 6.81 1.71
N LEU A 38 -14.42 5.76 2.27
CA LEU A 38 -15.22 4.83 1.49
C LEU A 38 -16.46 5.53 0.92
N GLN A 39 -16.68 5.39 -0.39
CA GLN A 39 -17.94 5.78 -1.02
C GLN A 39 -19.12 5.03 -0.38
N GLU A 40 -20.28 5.69 -0.24
CA GLU A 40 -21.42 5.08 0.44
C GLU A 40 -21.92 3.82 -0.26
N SER A 41 -21.87 3.76 -1.59
CA SER A 41 -22.22 2.57 -2.37
C SER A 41 -21.35 1.36 -2.01
N LEU A 42 -20.04 1.57 -1.84
CA LEU A 42 -19.11 0.53 -1.42
C LEU A 42 -19.38 0.12 0.03
N ARG A 43 -19.66 1.09 0.91
CA ARG A 43 -20.01 0.84 2.31
C ARG A 43 -21.28 0.00 2.45
N GLU A 44 -22.33 0.30 1.69
CA GLU A 44 -23.57 -0.48 1.64
C GLU A 44 -23.33 -1.90 1.13
N SER A 45 -22.56 -2.04 0.06
CA SER A 45 -22.21 -3.36 -0.49
C SER A 45 -21.46 -4.23 0.53
N LEU A 46 -20.48 -3.64 1.24
CA LEU A 46 -19.74 -4.32 2.31
C LEU A 46 -20.63 -4.73 3.47
N ARG A 47 -21.53 -3.84 3.93
CA ARG A 47 -22.49 -4.15 5.00
C ARG A 47 -23.37 -5.34 4.63
N ARG A 48 -23.88 -5.39 3.40
CA ARG A 48 -24.69 -6.51 2.89
C ARG A 48 -23.88 -7.81 2.87
N SER A 49 -22.68 -7.79 2.29
CA SER A 49 -21.80 -8.97 2.22
C SER A 49 -21.48 -9.53 3.61
N ILE A 50 -21.12 -8.67 4.57
CA ILE A 50 -20.87 -9.07 5.96
C ILE A 50 -22.12 -9.70 6.59
N ALA A 51 -23.30 -9.13 6.36
CA ALA A 51 -24.55 -9.66 6.90
C ALA A 51 -24.89 -11.04 6.30
N GLU A 52 -24.67 -11.23 5.00
CA GLU A 52 -24.87 -12.51 4.31
C GLU A 52 -23.95 -13.60 4.88
N VAL A 53 -22.67 -13.29 5.03
CA VAL A 53 -21.70 -14.23 5.65
C VAL A 53 -22.13 -14.60 7.07
N ARG A 54 -22.56 -13.62 7.89
CA ARG A 54 -23.08 -13.87 9.25
C ARG A 54 -24.35 -14.72 9.25
N ALA A 55 -25.19 -14.59 8.22
CA ALA A 55 -26.38 -15.42 8.03
C ALA A 55 -26.06 -16.83 7.52
N GLY A 56 -24.79 -17.19 7.33
CA GLY A 56 -24.35 -18.51 6.89
C GLY A 56 -24.32 -18.67 5.37
N ALA A 57 -24.22 -17.57 4.61
CA ALA A 57 -23.98 -17.65 3.18
C ALA A 57 -22.67 -18.41 2.89
N GLN A 58 -22.65 -19.15 1.78
CA GLN A 58 -21.45 -19.87 1.36
C GLN A 58 -20.34 -18.88 1.01
N THR A 59 -19.14 -19.15 1.53
CA THR A 59 -17.92 -18.39 1.22
C THR A 59 -16.95 -19.26 0.46
N THR A 60 -16.08 -18.62 -0.32
CA THR A 60 -14.95 -19.28 -0.98
C THR A 60 -13.69 -18.97 -0.18
N PRO A 61 -12.85 -19.98 0.15
CA PRO A 61 -11.54 -19.74 0.76
C PRO A 61 -10.70 -18.80 -0.09
N ALA A 62 -9.98 -17.89 0.55
CA ALA A 62 -9.23 -16.86 -0.15
C ALA A 62 -8.07 -17.46 -0.96
N GLU A 63 -7.46 -18.53 -0.45
CA GLU A 63 -6.47 -19.35 -1.15
C GLU A 63 -7.00 -19.88 -2.49
N ALA A 64 -8.25 -20.33 -2.53
CA ALA A 64 -8.87 -20.87 -3.73
C ALA A 64 -9.15 -19.77 -4.76
N VAL A 65 -9.52 -18.57 -4.30
CA VAL A 65 -9.67 -17.40 -5.17
C VAL A 65 -8.31 -16.94 -5.73
N ALA A 66 -7.28 -16.89 -4.88
CA ALA A 66 -5.91 -16.54 -5.30
C ALA A 66 -5.40 -17.51 -6.37
N ALA A 67 -5.58 -18.82 -6.17
CA ALA A 67 -5.22 -19.85 -7.14
C ALA A 67 -5.96 -19.69 -8.49
N GLN A 68 -7.25 -19.33 -8.47
CA GLN A 68 -8.02 -19.06 -9.69
C GLN A 68 -7.51 -17.83 -10.45
N LEU A 69 -6.98 -16.85 -9.73
CA LEU A 69 -6.46 -15.61 -10.30
C LEU A 69 -4.95 -15.68 -10.62
N GLY A 70 -4.28 -16.80 -10.33
CA GLY A 70 -2.84 -16.95 -10.51
C GLY A 70 -2.02 -16.07 -9.56
N LEU A 71 -2.57 -15.76 -8.39
CA LEU A 71 -1.94 -14.97 -7.33
C LEU A 71 -1.32 -15.89 -6.27
N GLU A 72 -0.19 -15.48 -5.69
CA GLU A 72 0.36 -16.11 -4.49
C GLU A 72 -0.41 -15.65 -3.26
N TRP A 73 -0.62 -16.57 -2.30
CA TRP A 73 -1.34 -16.35 -1.05
C TRP A 73 -0.45 -16.60 0.15
#